data_AF-A0A0R3QJ57-F1
#
_entry.id   AF-A0A0R3QJ57-F1
#
_cell.length_a   1.000
_cell.length_b   1.000
_cell.length_c   1.000
_cell.angle_alpha   90.00
_cell.angle_beta   90.00
_cell.angle_gamma   90.00
#
_symmetry.space_group_name_H-M   'P 1'
#
loop_
_entity.id
_entity.type
_entity.pdbx_description
1 polymer ?
#
loop_
_entity_poly.entity_id
_entity_poly.type
_entity_poly.pdbx_seq_one_letter_code
_entity_poly.pdbx_strand_id
1 'polypeptide(L)'
;LADIDRDTLLALKKKGFSDRRLAKQLRTTDTAIREKRRELGVRPVYKRVDTCAAEFSTDTAYMYSTYEDECEADPSDKKKIMVLGGGPNRIGQGIEFDYCCVHAALAMREDGYETIMVNCNPETVSTDYDTSDRLYFEPLTLEDVLEIVDKEKPVGVIVQYGGQTPLKLALDLEANGVPIIGTSPDMIDAAEDRERFQKLLHELQLLQPPNATARTEAEALEKAAALGYPLVVRPSYVLGGRAMEIVHEQRDLERYMREAVKVSNDSPVLLDRFLNDAVECDVDCLRDAEGQTLIGGVMEHIEQAGVHSGDSACSLPPYSLSAETVAELKRQSAAM
;
A
#
# COMPACT_ATOMS: atom_id res chain seq x y z
N LEU A 1 21.33 10.79 -21.34
CA LEU A 1 20.74 11.88 -20.55
C LEU A 1 21.36 13.24 -20.88
N ALA A 2 22.69 13.33 -21.05
CA ALA A 2 23.38 14.59 -21.34
C ALA A 2 22.83 15.34 -22.58
N ASP A 3 22.39 14.62 -23.60
CA ASP A 3 21.92 15.21 -24.87
C ASP A 3 20.41 15.56 -24.87
N ILE A 4 19.68 15.29 -23.79
CA ILE A 4 18.24 15.60 -23.73
C ILE A 4 18.08 17.02 -23.19
N ASP A 5 17.64 17.92 -24.07
CA ASP A 5 17.30 19.29 -23.73
C ASP A 5 15.89 19.44 -23.14
N ARG A 6 15.59 20.65 -22.68
CA ARG A 6 14.31 21.01 -22.07
C ARG A 6 13.14 20.74 -23.00
N ASP A 7 13.25 21.14 -24.27
CA ASP A 7 12.13 21.09 -25.21
C ASP A 7 11.80 19.66 -25.63
N THR A 8 12.82 18.82 -25.82
CA THR A 8 12.63 17.39 -26.07
C THR A 8 11.94 16.72 -24.89
N LEU A 9 12.41 16.99 -23.67
CA LEU A 9 11.82 16.38 -22.48
C LEU A 9 10.39 16.86 -22.26
N LEU A 10 10.13 18.17 -22.37
CA LEU A 10 8.79 18.75 -22.29
C LEU A 10 7.85 18.16 -23.34
N ALA A 11 8.30 17.97 -24.59
CA ALA A 11 7.50 17.35 -25.64
C ALA A 11 7.13 15.89 -25.33
N LEU A 12 8.03 15.14 -24.69
CA LEU A 12 7.75 13.78 -24.22
C LEU A 12 6.76 13.80 -23.04
N LYS A 13 6.93 14.70 -22.08
CA LYS A 13 6.03 14.83 -20.94
C LYS A 13 4.62 15.28 -21.34
N LYS A 14 4.50 16.21 -22.30
CA LYS A 14 3.22 16.60 -22.96
C LYS A 14 2.47 15.42 -23.59
N LYS A 15 3.17 14.33 -23.94
CA LYS A 15 2.57 13.10 -24.48
C LYS A 15 2.23 12.06 -23.39
N GLY A 16 2.40 12.40 -22.11
CA GLY A 16 2.11 11.51 -20.98
C GLY A 16 3.16 10.42 -20.73
N PHE A 17 4.39 10.56 -21.24
CA PHE A 17 5.44 9.61 -20.91
C PHE A 17 5.90 9.77 -19.45
N SER A 18 5.74 8.71 -18.65
CA SER A 18 6.28 8.69 -17.28
C SER A 18 7.81 8.63 -17.26
N ASP A 19 8.39 9.12 -16.17
CA ASP A 19 9.84 9.09 -15.91
C ASP A 19 10.34 7.63 -15.95
N ARG A 20 9.56 6.69 -15.39
CA ARG A 20 9.85 5.25 -15.47
C ARG A 20 9.85 4.70 -16.89
N ARG A 21 8.93 5.17 -17.75
CA ARG A 21 8.87 4.71 -19.15
C ARG A 21 10.06 5.24 -19.95
N LEU A 22 10.44 6.50 -19.74
CA LEU A 22 11.60 7.12 -20.34
C LEU A 22 12.89 6.46 -19.87
N ALA A 23 13.01 6.19 -18.57
CA ALA A 23 14.15 5.49 -17.97
C ALA A 23 14.44 4.16 -18.65
N LYS A 24 13.40 3.35 -18.88
CA LYS A 24 13.53 2.07 -19.61
C LYS A 24 14.04 2.25 -21.04
N GLN A 25 13.55 3.25 -21.77
CA GLN A 25 13.99 3.48 -23.16
C GLN A 25 15.40 4.05 -23.26
N LEU A 26 15.76 4.89 -22.30
CA LEU A 26 17.07 5.56 -22.23
C LEU A 26 18.11 4.76 -21.45
N ARG A 27 17.74 3.55 -20.98
CA ARG A 27 18.60 2.64 -20.20
C ARG A 27 19.22 3.33 -18.99
N THR A 28 18.38 3.98 -18.20
CA THR A 28 18.74 4.72 -16.98
C THR A 28 17.69 4.46 -15.88
N THR A 29 17.76 5.19 -14.78
CA THR A 29 16.79 5.11 -13.67
C THR A 29 15.74 6.22 -13.80
N ASP A 30 14.55 5.97 -13.26
CA ASP A 30 13.48 6.97 -13.19
C ASP A 30 13.88 8.16 -12.31
N THR A 31 14.66 7.95 -11.25
CA THR A 31 15.28 9.02 -10.46
C THR A 31 16.14 9.95 -11.33
N ALA A 32 16.99 9.41 -12.19
CA ALA A 32 17.84 10.24 -13.06
C ALA A 32 17.03 11.04 -14.09
N ILE A 33 15.91 10.49 -14.59
CA ILE A 33 14.97 11.24 -15.44
C ILE A 33 14.30 12.36 -14.63
N ARG A 34 13.83 12.06 -13.42
CA ARG A 34 13.18 13.02 -12.51
C ARG A 34 14.11 14.18 -12.17
N GLU A 35 15.33 13.89 -11.76
CA GLU A 35 16.35 14.91 -11.46
C GLU A 35 16.62 15.80 -12.67
N LYS A 36 16.83 15.20 -13.85
CA LYS A 36 17.05 15.96 -15.09
C LYS A 36 15.85 16.84 -15.44
N ARG A 37 14.65 16.30 -15.29
CA ARG A 37 13.38 17.00 -15.50
C ARG A 37 13.26 18.21 -14.57
N ARG A 38 13.62 18.06 -13.30
CA ARG A 38 13.62 19.13 -12.30
C ARG A 38 14.70 20.18 -12.56
N GLU A 39 15.91 19.78 -12.94
CA GLU A 39 17.02 20.66 -13.34
C GLU A 39 16.62 21.58 -14.51
N LEU A 40 15.93 21.01 -15.51
CA LEU A 40 15.47 21.73 -16.71
C LEU A 40 14.18 22.55 -16.49
N GLY A 41 13.63 22.55 -15.26
CA GLY A 41 12.37 23.24 -14.95
C GLY A 41 11.15 22.66 -15.67
N VAL A 42 11.18 21.39 -16.07
CA VAL A 42 10.07 20.69 -16.73
C VAL A 42 9.17 20.09 -15.65
N ARG A 43 8.25 20.87 -15.11
CA ARG A 43 7.31 20.43 -14.06
C ARG A 43 5.89 20.39 -14.62
N PRO A 44 5.01 19.52 -14.12
CA PRO A 44 3.60 19.62 -14.47
C PRO A 44 3.01 20.91 -13.88
N VAL A 45 1.99 21.42 -14.55
CA VAL A 45 1.02 22.35 -14.00
C VAL A 45 -0.24 21.56 -13.66
N TYR A 46 -1.14 22.18 -12.88
CA TYR A 46 -2.39 21.55 -12.50
C TYR A 46 -3.53 22.44 -12.99
N LYS A 47 -4.52 21.83 -13.60
CA LYS A 47 -5.72 22.47 -14.16
C LYS A 47 -6.93 22.01 -13.39
N ARG A 48 -7.96 22.87 -13.28
CA ARG A 48 -9.20 22.54 -12.57
C ARG A 48 -10.25 21.95 -13.50
N VAL A 49 -11.07 21.05 -12.97
CA VAL A 49 -12.31 20.61 -13.59
C VAL A 49 -13.40 21.59 -13.19
N ASP A 50 -14.00 22.27 -14.17
CA ASP A 50 -14.95 23.38 -13.95
C ASP A 50 -16.30 23.22 -14.66
N THR A 51 -16.49 22.12 -15.41
CA THR A 51 -17.66 21.80 -16.25
C THR A 51 -17.94 22.74 -17.44
N CYS A 52 -17.19 23.84 -17.59
CA CYS A 52 -17.49 24.93 -18.53
C CYS A 52 -16.28 25.38 -19.38
N ALA A 53 -15.17 24.63 -19.35
CA ALA A 53 -13.98 24.92 -20.15
C ALA A 53 -13.45 26.35 -19.92
N ALA A 54 -13.34 26.74 -18.65
CA ALA A 54 -12.89 28.03 -18.15
C ALA A 54 -13.74 29.24 -18.58
N GLU A 55 -14.98 29.04 -19.05
CA GLU A 55 -15.91 30.16 -19.27
C GLU A 55 -16.23 30.90 -17.96
N PHE A 56 -16.29 30.16 -16.85
CA PHE A 56 -16.52 30.69 -15.50
C PHE A 56 -15.43 30.22 -14.53
N SER A 57 -15.15 31.04 -13.51
CA SER A 57 -14.23 30.65 -12.43
C SER A 57 -14.86 29.58 -11.54
N THR A 58 -14.04 28.64 -11.05
CA THR A 58 -14.44 27.64 -10.06
C THR A 58 -13.65 27.81 -8.76
N ASP A 59 -14.37 27.76 -7.64
CA ASP A 59 -13.77 27.71 -6.30
C ASP A 59 -13.36 26.28 -5.92
N THR A 60 -13.92 25.27 -6.60
CA THR A 60 -13.64 23.85 -6.35
C THR A 60 -12.24 23.47 -6.82
N ALA A 61 -11.42 22.92 -5.92
CA ALA A 61 -10.07 22.46 -6.20
C ALA A 61 -10.04 20.99 -6.65
N TYR A 62 -10.78 20.64 -7.70
CA TYR A 62 -10.70 19.34 -8.38
C TYR A 62 -9.71 19.46 -9.55
N MET A 63 -8.53 18.85 -9.42
CA MET A 63 -7.39 19.07 -10.29
C MET A 63 -6.87 17.79 -10.97
N TYR A 64 -6.21 18.00 -12.11
CA TYR A 64 -5.37 17.00 -12.79
C TYR A 64 -4.08 17.67 -13.30
N SER A 65 -3.02 16.88 -13.48
CA SER A 65 -1.72 17.34 -13.95
C SER A 65 -1.64 17.35 -15.48
N THR A 66 -0.90 18.33 -16.01
CA THR A 66 -0.58 18.41 -17.43
C THR A 66 0.73 19.19 -17.61
N TYR A 67 1.33 19.14 -18.80
CA TYR A 67 2.55 19.88 -19.12
C TYR A 67 2.24 21.08 -20.00
N GLU A 68 1.44 22.01 -19.49
CA GLU A 68 1.10 23.30 -20.12
C GLU A 68 1.78 24.47 -19.38
N ASP A 69 1.40 25.70 -19.71
CA ASP A 69 2.10 26.89 -19.23
C ASP A 69 1.55 27.40 -17.88
N GLU A 70 0.23 27.47 -17.71
CA GLU A 70 -0.42 28.06 -16.53
C GLU A 70 -0.84 26.99 -15.50
N CYS A 71 -0.59 27.27 -14.22
CA CYS A 71 -0.95 26.39 -13.10
C CYS A 71 -2.02 27.03 -12.23
N GLU A 72 -3.15 26.33 -12.05
CA GLU A 72 -4.34 26.75 -11.30
C GLU A 72 -4.44 26.08 -9.92
N ALA A 73 -3.34 25.43 -9.49
CA ALA A 73 -3.31 24.77 -8.19
C ALA A 73 -3.57 25.77 -7.05
N ASP A 74 -2.89 26.93 -7.07
CA ASP A 74 -3.00 27.98 -6.05
C ASP A 74 -3.08 27.42 -4.61
N PRO A 75 -2.02 26.71 -4.16
CA PRO A 75 -2.00 26.08 -2.85
C PRO A 75 -2.09 27.12 -1.73
N SER A 76 -2.84 26.81 -0.66
CA SER A 76 -2.97 27.70 0.50
C SER A 76 -1.77 27.59 1.46
N ASP A 77 -1.71 28.46 2.48
CA ASP A 77 -0.73 28.39 3.58
C ASP A 77 -1.24 27.61 4.81
N LYS A 78 -2.42 26.98 4.73
CA LYS A 78 -2.96 26.18 5.84
C LYS A 78 -2.08 24.95 6.10
N LYS A 79 -2.21 24.35 7.29
CA LYS A 79 -1.60 23.05 7.57
C LYS A 79 -2.35 21.97 6.81
N LYS A 80 -1.65 21.21 5.96
CA LYS A 80 -2.28 20.26 5.05
C LYS A 80 -1.95 18.81 5.40
N ILE A 81 -2.97 17.96 5.38
CA ILE A 81 -2.81 16.50 5.47
C ILE A 81 -3.20 15.90 4.14
N MET A 82 -2.27 15.16 3.54
CA MET A 82 -2.49 14.44 2.30
C MET A 82 -2.87 12.99 2.60
N VAL A 83 -3.89 12.49 1.91
CA VAL A 83 -4.35 11.10 1.98
C VAL A 83 -4.16 10.46 0.61
N LEU A 84 -3.39 9.37 0.55
CA LEU A 84 -3.21 8.60 -0.68
C LEU A 84 -4.26 7.49 -0.74
N GLY A 85 -5.08 7.51 -1.80
CA GLY A 85 -6.08 6.47 -2.09
C GLY A 85 -5.48 5.13 -2.50
N GLY A 86 -6.31 4.24 -3.06
CA GLY A 86 -5.87 2.91 -3.53
C GLY A 86 -5.67 2.78 -5.04
N GLY A 87 -6.21 3.72 -5.83
CA GLY A 87 -6.37 3.57 -7.27
C GLY A 87 -7.52 2.62 -7.61
N PRO A 88 -7.50 1.95 -8.77
CA PRO A 88 -8.63 1.14 -9.22
C PRO A 88 -8.89 -0.07 -8.30
N ASN A 89 -10.18 -0.32 -8.02
CA ASN A 89 -10.63 -1.48 -7.27
C ASN A 89 -10.23 -2.79 -7.96
N ARG A 90 -9.86 -3.78 -7.16
CA ARG A 90 -9.53 -5.15 -7.58
C ARG A 90 -9.78 -6.12 -6.44
N ILE A 91 -9.85 -7.42 -6.73
CA ILE A 91 -9.96 -8.45 -5.69
C ILE A 91 -8.80 -8.30 -4.69
N GLY A 92 -9.15 -8.18 -3.41
CA GLY A 92 -8.24 -7.92 -2.28
C GLY A 92 -7.89 -6.44 -2.04
N GLN A 93 -8.41 -5.52 -2.87
CA GLN A 93 -8.30 -4.06 -2.72
C GLN A 93 -9.56 -3.39 -3.24
N GLY A 94 -10.60 -3.39 -2.40
CA GLY A 94 -11.91 -2.84 -2.74
C GLY A 94 -12.22 -1.52 -2.04
N ILE A 95 -13.52 -1.32 -1.88
CA ILE A 95 -14.12 -0.11 -1.30
C ILE A 95 -13.78 0.09 0.18
N GLU A 96 -13.36 -0.97 0.88
CA GLU A 96 -12.93 -0.92 2.27
C GLU A 96 -11.78 0.08 2.49
N PHE A 97 -10.85 0.18 1.53
CA PHE A 97 -9.75 1.15 1.60
C PHE A 97 -10.20 2.57 1.25
N ASP A 98 -11.15 2.70 0.32
CA ASP A 98 -11.75 4.01 0.02
C ASP A 98 -12.48 4.59 1.24
N TYR A 99 -13.23 3.75 1.94
CA TYR A 99 -13.92 4.10 3.18
C TYR A 99 -12.94 4.67 4.23
N CYS A 100 -11.80 3.99 4.45
CA CYS A 100 -10.76 4.48 5.35
C CYS A 100 -10.20 5.85 4.93
N CYS A 101 -9.91 6.03 3.64
CA CYS A 101 -9.41 7.31 3.11
C CYS A 101 -10.42 8.44 3.26
N VAL A 102 -11.70 8.17 3.00
CA VAL A 102 -12.80 9.14 3.20
C VAL A 102 -12.86 9.55 4.67
N HIS A 103 -12.86 8.59 5.60
CA HIS A 103 -12.88 8.89 7.03
C HIS A 103 -11.67 9.69 7.50
N ALA A 104 -10.47 9.42 6.96
CA ALA A 104 -9.29 10.24 7.26
C ALA A 104 -9.45 11.68 6.81
N ALA A 105 -9.92 11.91 5.58
CA ALA A 105 -10.15 13.25 5.07
C ALA A 105 -11.23 13.98 5.90
N LEU A 106 -12.33 13.32 6.22
CA LEU A 106 -13.39 13.93 7.03
C LEU A 106 -12.91 14.29 8.44
N ALA A 107 -12.20 13.38 9.12
CA ALA A 107 -11.70 13.60 10.48
C ALA A 107 -10.62 14.71 10.51
N MET A 108 -9.65 14.68 9.59
CA MET A 108 -8.60 15.70 9.53
C MET A 108 -9.16 17.09 9.21
N ARG A 109 -10.20 17.15 8.37
CA ARG A 109 -10.92 18.40 8.06
C ARG A 109 -11.67 18.92 9.29
N GLU A 110 -12.31 18.05 10.05
CA GLU A 110 -12.97 18.40 11.32
C GLU A 110 -11.97 18.93 12.36
N ASP A 111 -10.76 18.36 12.41
CA ASP A 111 -9.65 18.82 13.24
C ASP A 111 -8.97 20.12 12.73
N GLY A 112 -9.45 20.68 11.62
CA GLY A 112 -9.03 21.98 11.10
C GLY A 112 -7.82 21.96 10.15
N TYR A 113 -7.43 20.79 9.65
CA TYR A 113 -6.46 20.67 8.56
C TYR A 113 -7.12 20.92 7.20
N GLU A 114 -6.33 21.43 6.26
CA GLU A 114 -6.72 21.39 4.85
C GLU A 114 -6.37 20.01 4.27
N THR A 115 -7.37 19.32 3.79
CA THR A 115 -7.26 17.92 3.38
C THR A 115 -7.04 17.79 1.88
N ILE A 116 -6.05 16.99 1.51
CA ILE A 116 -5.70 16.74 0.12
C ILE A 116 -5.92 15.26 -0.16
N MET A 117 -6.87 14.93 -1.03
CA MET A 117 -7.02 13.56 -1.53
C MET A 117 -6.23 13.40 -2.82
N VAL A 118 -5.48 12.31 -2.93
CA VAL A 118 -4.85 11.88 -4.18
C VAL A 118 -5.37 10.49 -4.52
N ASN A 119 -6.19 10.36 -5.56
CA ASN A 119 -6.73 9.09 -6.02
C ASN A 119 -7.19 9.21 -7.47
N CYS A 120 -7.38 8.09 -8.17
CA CYS A 120 -7.80 8.09 -9.58
C CYS A 120 -8.90 7.07 -9.90
N ASN A 121 -9.59 6.56 -8.87
CA ASN A 121 -10.71 5.64 -9.08
C ASN A 121 -12.02 6.43 -9.26
N PRO A 122 -12.61 6.48 -10.46
CA PRO A 122 -13.80 7.28 -10.70
C PRO A 122 -15.08 6.76 -10.00
N GLU A 123 -15.04 5.54 -9.46
CA GLU A 123 -16.21 4.90 -8.84
C GLU A 123 -16.39 5.27 -7.36
N THR A 124 -15.45 6.03 -6.77
CA THR A 124 -15.33 6.08 -5.31
C THR A 124 -15.55 7.44 -4.71
N VAL A 125 -16.01 7.44 -3.45
CA VAL A 125 -16.40 8.65 -2.70
C VAL A 125 -15.19 9.51 -2.39
N SER A 126 -13.98 8.92 -2.24
CA SER A 126 -12.77 9.73 -2.08
C SER A 126 -12.49 10.66 -3.27
N THR A 127 -12.93 10.31 -4.48
CA THR A 127 -12.78 11.16 -5.67
C THR A 127 -13.97 12.10 -5.91
N ASP A 128 -14.92 12.14 -4.98
CA ASP A 128 -15.89 13.22 -4.92
C ASP A 128 -15.22 14.49 -4.37
N TYR A 129 -15.42 15.62 -5.05
CA TYR A 129 -14.81 16.89 -4.67
C TYR A 129 -15.35 17.45 -3.35
N ASP A 130 -16.47 16.95 -2.84
CA ASP A 130 -17.01 17.34 -1.52
C ASP A 130 -16.29 16.64 -0.34
N THR A 131 -15.53 15.57 -0.63
CA THR A 131 -14.88 14.74 0.40
C THR A 131 -13.65 15.41 1.02
N SER A 132 -12.85 16.11 0.22
CA SER A 132 -11.63 16.78 0.66
C SER A 132 -11.60 18.24 0.20
N ASP A 133 -10.82 19.08 0.88
CA ASP A 133 -10.69 20.49 0.48
C ASP A 133 -10.04 20.64 -0.91
N ARG A 134 -9.16 19.70 -1.26
CA ARG A 134 -8.43 19.66 -2.52
C ARG A 134 -8.35 18.23 -3.02
N LEU A 135 -8.69 18.00 -4.28
CA LEU A 135 -8.67 16.69 -4.92
C LEU A 135 -7.70 16.71 -6.11
N TYR A 136 -6.71 15.84 -6.07
CA TYR A 136 -5.84 15.54 -7.19
C TYR A 136 -6.24 14.21 -7.80
N PHE A 137 -6.90 14.24 -8.96
CA PHE A 137 -7.31 13.05 -9.69
C PHE A 137 -6.13 12.53 -10.52
N GLU A 138 -5.16 11.95 -9.82
CA GLU A 138 -3.84 11.62 -10.34
C GLU A 138 -3.49 10.14 -10.13
N PRO A 139 -2.65 9.56 -10.98
CA PRO A 139 -2.12 8.23 -10.74
C PRO A 139 -1.35 8.17 -9.41
N LEU A 140 -1.53 7.08 -8.66
CA LEU A 140 -0.76 6.84 -7.44
C LEU A 140 0.60 6.24 -7.75
N THR A 141 1.48 7.07 -8.28
CA THR A 141 2.88 6.71 -8.50
C THR A 141 3.80 7.65 -7.73
N LEU A 142 5.04 7.19 -7.47
CA LEU A 142 6.07 8.02 -6.85
C LEU A 142 6.29 9.34 -7.60
N GLU A 143 6.22 9.31 -8.93
CA GLU A 143 6.43 10.48 -9.76
C GLU A 143 5.35 11.54 -9.52
N ASP A 144 4.08 11.14 -9.63
CA ASP A 144 2.94 12.06 -9.56
C ASP A 144 2.76 12.60 -8.14
N VAL A 145 2.87 11.73 -7.13
CA VAL A 145 2.76 12.12 -5.71
C VAL A 145 3.87 13.10 -5.33
N LEU A 146 5.11 12.91 -5.79
CA LEU A 146 6.20 13.83 -5.47
C LEU A 146 6.02 15.21 -6.10
N GLU A 147 5.38 15.34 -7.26
CA GLU A 147 5.07 16.65 -7.84
C GLU A 147 3.96 17.36 -7.05
N ILE A 148 2.97 16.62 -6.54
CA ILE A 148 1.94 17.20 -5.67
C ILE A 148 2.57 17.63 -4.34
N VAL A 149 3.44 16.80 -3.73
CA VAL A 149 4.13 17.16 -2.48
C VAL A 149 5.01 18.40 -2.65
N ASP A 150 5.76 18.51 -3.74
CA ASP A 150 6.59 19.70 -4.05
C ASP A 150 5.74 20.98 -4.16
N LYS A 151 4.54 20.85 -4.75
CA LYS A 151 3.59 21.95 -4.92
C LYS A 151 2.88 22.33 -3.62
N GLU A 152 2.40 21.35 -2.87
CA GLU A 152 1.50 21.53 -1.73
C GLU A 152 2.22 21.66 -0.39
N LYS A 153 3.40 21.04 -0.26
CA LYS A 153 4.20 20.99 0.97
C LYS A 153 3.36 20.59 2.20
N PRO A 154 2.67 19.43 2.16
CA PRO A 154 1.84 18.98 3.28
C PRO A 154 2.68 18.81 4.55
N VAL A 155 2.06 19.00 5.71
CA VAL A 155 2.72 18.74 7.01
C VAL A 155 2.70 17.27 7.37
N GLY A 156 1.85 16.47 6.71
CA GLY A 156 1.78 15.03 6.88
C GLY A 156 1.12 14.33 5.69
N VAL A 157 1.55 13.09 5.42
CA VAL A 157 1.01 12.22 4.38
C VAL A 157 0.61 10.88 4.98
N ILE A 158 -0.64 10.49 4.80
CA ILE A 158 -1.20 9.20 5.21
C ILE A 158 -1.09 8.23 4.04
N VAL A 159 -0.38 7.12 4.27
CA VAL A 159 -0.11 6.07 3.26
C VAL A 159 -0.72 4.72 3.63
N GLN A 160 -1.25 4.58 4.85
CA GLN A 160 -1.68 3.30 5.43
C GLN A 160 -3.10 2.89 5.01
N TYR A 161 -3.91 3.83 4.51
CA TYR A 161 -5.35 3.61 4.33
C TYR A 161 -5.76 3.19 2.92
N GLY A 162 -4.93 3.47 1.90
CA GLY A 162 -5.24 3.12 0.51
C GLY A 162 -4.85 1.69 0.08
N GLY A 163 -4.54 0.80 1.02
CA GLY A 163 -4.08 -0.57 0.72
C GLY A 163 -2.69 -0.61 0.08
N GLN A 164 -2.34 -1.69 -0.64
CA GLN A 164 -0.94 -1.92 -1.04
C GLN A 164 -0.33 -0.83 -1.92
N THR A 165 -1.14 -0.12 -2.71
CA THR A 165 -0.64 0.87 -3.68
C THR A 165 0.21 1.93 -2.97
N PRO A 166 -0.32 2.70 -1.99
CA PRO A 166 0.48 3.64 -1.22
C PRO A 166 1.47 2.98 -0.26
N LEU A 167 1.17 1.80 0.31
CA LEU A 167 2.15 1.09 1.17
C LEU A 167 3.46 0.81 0.43
N LYS A 168 3.40 0.38 -0.84
CA LYS A 168 4.58 0.13 -1.67
C LYS A 168 5.37 1.38 -2.02
N LEU A 169 4.77 2.57 -1.90
CA LEU A 169 5.43 3.84 -2.14
C LEU A 169 6.09 4.41 -0.87
N ALA A 170 5.77 3.89 0.32
CA ALA A 170 6.12 4.52 1.59
C ALA A 170 7.63 4.75 1.76
N LEU A 171 8.46 3.72 1.54
CA LEU A 171 9.92 3.83 1.65
C LEU A 171 10.50 4.81 0.61
N ASP A 172 10.04 4.76 -0.63
CA ASP A 172 10.51 5.65 -1.69
C ASP A 172 10.10 7.10 -1.44
N LEU A 173 8.89 7.33 -0.91
CA LEU A 173 8.39 8.65 -0.54
C LEU A 173 9.22 9.23 0.62
N GLU A 174 9.49 8.45 1.67
CA GLU A 174 10.34 8.86 2.79
C GLU A 174 11.77 9.19 2.33
N ALA A 175 12.36 8.35 1.47
CA ALA A 175 13.68 8.60 0.89
C ALA A 175 13.75 9.90 0.06
N ASN A 176 12.60 10.39 -0.44
CA ASN A 176 12.47 11.67 -1.14
C ASN A 176 12.02 12.83 -0.22
N GLY A 177 11.99 12.62 1.10
CA GLY A 177 11.71 13.65 2.09
C GLY A 177 10.22 13.95 2.32
N VAL A 178 9.33 13.04 1.92
CA VAL A 178 7.89 13.19 2.16
C VAL A 178 7.58 12.93 3.65
N PRO A 179 6.83 13.82 4.34
CA PRO A 179 6.55 13.67 5.77
C PRO A 179 5.43 12.63 5.99
N ILE A 180 5.77 11.35 6.00
CA ILE A 180 4.81 10.28 6.34
C ILE A 180 4.47 10.35 7.82
N ILE A 181 3.18 10.31 8.15
CA ILE A 181 2.67 10.33 9.52
C ILE A 181 2.00 9.00 9.88
N GLY A 182 1.91 8.68 11.17
CA GLY A 182 1.41 7.39 11.65
C GLY A 182 2.52 6.34 11.74
N THR A 183 2.19 5.07 11.50
CA THR A 183 3.19 3.98 11.47
C THR A 183 4.26 4.28 10.42
N SER A 184 5.54 4.21 10.83
CA SER A 184 6.66 4.57 9.97
C SER A 184 6.81 3.59 8.79
N PRO A 185 7.36 4.02 7.65
CA PRO A 185 7.67 3.16 6.51
C PRO A 185 8.54 1.95 6.89
N ASP A 186 9.52 2.13 7.76
CA ASP A 186 10.35 1.03 8.27
C ASP A 186 9.55 0.00 9.07
N MET A 187 8.57 0.42 9.87
CA MET A 187 7.71 -0.49 10.63
C MET A 187 6.67 -1.19 9.74
N ILE A 188 6.20 -0.51 8.68
CA ILE A 188 5.38 -1.14 7.64
C ILE A 188 6.20 -2.25 6.94
N ASP A 189 7.44 -1.94 6.54
CA ASP A 189 8.35 -2.91 5.96
C ASP A 189 8.68 -4.05 6.93
N ALA A 190 8.86 -3.77 8.23
CA ALA A 190 9.10 -4.79 9.24
C ALA A 190 7.96 -5.81 9.38
N ALA A 191 6.72 -5.39 9.12
CA ALA A 191 5.55 -6.26 9.14
C ALA A 191 5.36 -7.02 7.82
N GLU A 192 5.71 -6.42 6.68
CA GLU A 192 5.66 -7.08 5.36
C GLU A 192 6.85 -8.04 5.12
N ASP A 193 8.03 -7.69 5.61
CA ASP A 193 9.24 -8.50 5.57
C ASP A 193 9.14 -9.62 6.61
N ARG A 194 9.09 -10.84 6.11
CA ARG A 194 8.82 -12.02 6.91
C ARG A 194 9.96 -12.40 7.83
N GLU A 195 11.21 -12.11 7.47
CA GLU A 195 12.35 -12.38 8.33
C GLU A 195 12.38 -11.39 9.50
N ARG A 196 12.11 -10.11 9.23
CA ARG A 196 11.94 -9.08 10.27
C ARG A 196 10.77 -9.42 11.19
N PHE A 197 9.63 -9.80 10.63
CA PHE A 197 8.44 -10.15 11.39
C PHE A 197 8.66 -11.41 12.26
N GLN A 198 9.32 -12.45 11.72
CA GLN A 198 9.67 -13.64 12.51
C GLN A 198 10.57 -13.29 13.70
N LYS A 199 11.59 -12.44 13.50
CA LYS A 199 12.46 -12.00 14.60
C LYS A 199 11.66 -11.26 15.68
N LEU A 200 10.75 -10.37 15.27
CA LEU A 200 9.85 -9.68 16.19
C LEU A 200 9.00 -10.64 17.02
N LEU A 201 8.38 -11.65 16.39
CA LEU A 201 7.58 -12.65 17.12
C LEU A 201 8.42 -13.45 18.12
N HIS A 202 9.65 -13.82 17.75
CA HIS A 202 10.57 -14.51 18.67
C HIS A 202 10.99 -13.63 19.86
N GLU A 203 11.28 -12.35 19.62
CA GLU A 203 11.59 -11.38 20.67
C GLU A 203 10.41 -11.19 21.65
N LEU A 204 9.19 -11.17 21.12
CA LEU A 204 7.95 -11.08 21.90
C LEU A 204 7.50 -12.42 22.51
N GLN A 205 8.23 -13.52 22.24
CA GLN A 205 7.90 -14.88 22.68
C GLN A 205 6.49 -15.32 22.24
N LEU A 206 6.08 -14.91 21.04
CA LEU A 206 4.81 -15.29 20.43
C LEU A 206 4.99 -16.55 19.58
N LEU A 207 3.92 -17.33 19.49
CA LEU A 207 3.91 -18.58 18.73
C LEU A 207 3.80 -18.28 17.24
N GLN A 208 4.60 -19.01 16.45
CA GLN A 208 4.54 -18.99 14.99
C GLN A 208 4.60 -20.44 14.49
N PRO A 209 3.86 -20.82 13.43
CA PRO A 209 4.03 -22.11 12.78
C PRO A 209 5.49 -22.31 12.34
N PRO A 210 6.04 -23.54 12.44
CA PRO A 210 7.35 -23.84 11.87
C PRO A 210 7.39 -23.43 10.40
N ASN A 211 8.40 -22.65 10.01
CA ASN A 211 8.51 -22.11 8.67
C ASN A 211 9.96 -22.05 8.21
N ALA A 212 10.14 -21.92 6.89
CA ALA A 212 11.43 -21.72 6.27
C ALA A 212 11.30 -20.96 4.95
N THR A 213 12.37 -20.30 4.56
CA THR A 213 12.46 -19.48 3.35
C THR A 213 13.36 -20.15 2.33
N ALA A 214 12.97 -20.27 1.06
CA ALA A 214 13.76 -20.90 0.00
C ALA A 214 13.83 -20.02 -1.25
N ARG A 215 14.99 -20.01 -1.92
CA ARG A 215 15.22 -19.27 -3.18
C ARG A 215 15.32 -20.17 -4.40
N THR A 216 15.55 -21.46 -4.19
CA THR A 216 15.67 -22.45 -5.25
C THR A 216 14.75 -23.63 -4.99
N GLU A 217 14.38 -24.33 -6.06
CA GLU A 217 13.58 -25.57 -5.96
C GLU A 217 14.26 -26.60 -5.04
N ALA A 218 15.56 -26.83 -5.21
CA ALA A 218 16.31 -27.78 -4.38
C ALA A 218 16.26 -27.42 -2.89
N GLU A 219 16.49 -26.14 -2.57
CA GLU A 219 16.42 -25.64 -1.20
C GLU A 219 15.00 -25.75 -0.62
N ALA A 220 13.97 -25.50 -1.44
CA ALA A 220 12.57 -25.63 -1.02
C ALA A 220 12.23 -27.07 -0.66
N LEU A 221 12.66 -28.05 -1.47
CA LEU A 221 12.41 -29.47 -1.23
C LEU A 221 13.12 -29.98 0.04
N GLU A 222 14.37 -29.56 0.26
CA GLU A 222 15.12 -29.89 1.47
C GLU A 222 14.42 -29.35 2.72
N LYS A 223 14.03 -28.06 2.70
CA LYS A 223 13.35 -27.40 3.82
C LYS A 223 11.97 -27.99 4.06
N ALA A 224 11.24 -28.31 3.00
CA ALA A 224 9.94 -28.95 3.09
C ALA A 224 10.02 -30.35 3.73
N ALA A 225 11.07 -31.12 3.47
CA ALA A 225 11.27 -32.41 4.13
C ALA A 225 11.49 -32.29 5.65
N ALA A 226 12.16 -31.21 6.10
CA ALA A 226 12.37 -30.93 7.52
C ALA A 226 11.09 -30.42 8.22
N LEU A 227 10.30 -29.57 7.56
CA LEU A 227 9.03 -29.05 8.08
C LEU A 227 7.89 -30.07 8.05
N GLY A 228 7.90 -30.93 7.02
CA GLY A 228 6.87 -31.90 6.68
C GLY A 228 5.59 -31.27 6.09
N TYR A 229 4.81 -32.09 5.39
CA TYR A 229 3.56 -31.71 4.74
C TYR A 229 2.32 -31.91 5.64
N PRO A 230 1.19 -31.21 5.40
CA PRO A 230 0.99 -30.16 4.38
C PRO A 230 1.70 -28.85 4.70
N LEU A 231 2.07 -28.12 3.65
CA LEU A 231 2.72 -26.80 3.74
C LEU A 231 1.89 -25.74 3.01
N VAL A 232 1.89 -24.52 3.52
CA VAL A 232 1.46 -23.34 2.77
C VAL A 232 2.69 -22.77 2.09
N VAL A 233 2.61 -22.65 0.76
CA VAL A 233 3.65 -22.03 -0.05
C VAL A 233 3.18 -20.66 -0.47
N ARG A 234 3.99 -19.62 -0.19
CA ARG A 234 3.61 -18.23 -0.44
C ARG A 234 4.78 -17.37 -0.92
N PRO A 235 4.58 -16.48 -1.92
CA PRO A 235 5.58 -15.49 -2.31
C PRO A 235 5.57 -14.28 -1.36
N SER A 236 6.66 -13.52 -1.31
CA SER A 236 6.74 -12.26 -0.55
C SER A 236 6.02 -11.09 -1.24
N TYR A 237 5.65 -10.05 -0.48
CA TYR A 237 5.09 -8.76 -0.96
C TYR A 237 3.77 -8.83 -1.77
N VAL A 238 2.92 -9.82 -1.45
CA VAL A 238 1.58 -10.00 -2.03
C VAL A 238 0.48 -9.93 -0.96
N LEU A 239 -0.69 -9.41 -1.36
CA LEU A 239 -1.95 -9.46 -0.59
C LEU A 239 -2.98 -10.31 -1.32
N GLY A 240 -4.00 -10.77 -0.59
CA GLY A 240 -5.16 -11.45 -1.17
C GLY A 240 -4.86 -12.87 -1.65
N GLY A 241 -3.93 -13.59 -1.00
CA GLY A 241 -3.61 -14.98 -1.34
C GLY A 241 -3.03 -15.22 -2.73
N ARG A 242 -2.59 -14.18 -3.44
CA ARG A 242 -2.11 -14.32 -4.83
C ARG A 242 -0.92 -15.27 -4.92
N ALA A 243 -1.10 -16.32 -5.74
CA ALA A 243 -0.13 -17.39 -5.92
C ALA A 243 0.26 -18.09 -4.61
N MET A 244 -0.64 -18.14 -3.62
CA MET A 244 -0.47 -19.04 -2.47
C MET A 244 -1.11 -20.39 -2.77
N GLU A 245 -0.47 -21.48 -2.37
CA GLU A 245 -0.97 -22.84 -2.57
C GLU A 245 -0.69 -23.69 -1.33
N ILE A 246 -1.65 -24.53 -0.96
CA ILE A 246 -1.43 -25.58 0.05
C ILE A 246 -0.90 -26.80 -0.70
N VAL A 247 0.33 -27.20 -0.40
CA VAL A 247 0.98 -28.37 -0.98
C VAL A 247 0.92 -29.52 0.00
N HIS A 248 0.43 -30.67 -0.46
CA HIS A 248 0.23 -31.85 0.40
C HIS A 248 1.35 -32.88 0.25
N GLU A 249 2.11 -32.82 -0.84
CA GLU A 249 3.23 -33.71 -1.11
C GLU A 249 4.34 -33.00 -1.90
N GLN A 250 5.50 -33.65 -1.96
CA GLN A 250 6.67 -33.13 -2.68
C GLN A 250 6.38 -32.78 -4.13
N ARG A 251 5.57 -33.59 -4.82
CA ARG A 251 5.23 -33.38 -6.22
C ARG A 251 4.45 -32.08 -6.45
N ASP A 252 3.59 -31.69 -5.53
CA ASP A 252 2.86 -30.42 -5.59
C ASP A 252 3.83 -29.24 -5.43
N LEU A 253 4.79 -29.34 -4.52
CA LEU A 253 5.82 -28.32 -4.34
C LEU A 253 6.70 -28.16 -5.59
N GLU A 254 7.12 -29.27 -6.22
CA GLU A 254 7.86 -29.22 -7.49
C GLU A 254 7.05 -28.58 -8.63
N ARG A 255 5.74 -28.82 -8.69
CA ARG A 255 4.84 -28.16 -9.66
C ARG A 255 4.81 -26.67 -9.40
N TYR A 256 4.52 -26.27 -8.16
CA TYR A 256 4.46 -24.87 -7.75
C TYR A 256 5.77 -24.13 -8.07
N MET A 257 6.92 -24.70 -7.70
CA MET A 257 8.23 -24.07 -7.91
C MET A 257 8.56 -23.85 -9.40
N ARG A 258 8.08 -24.72 -10.30
CA ARG A 258 8.30 -24.58 -11.75
C ARG A 258 7.35 -23.58 -12.42
N GLU A 259 6.11 -23.51 -11.95
CA GLU A 259 5.03 -22.75 -12.59
C GLU A 259 4.87 -21.35 -11.98
N ALA A 260 4.85 -21.24 -10.65
CA ALA A 260 4.52 -20.00 -9.94
C ALA A 260 5.74 -19.10 -9.69
N VAL A 261 6.93 -19.65 -9.47
CA VAL A 261 8.13 -18.86 -9.13
C VAL A 261 8.67 -18.06 -10.33
N LYS A 262 8.32 -18.42 -11.56
CA LYS A 262 8.60 -17.57 -12.75
C LYS A 262 7.97 -16.18 -12.66
N VAL A 263 6.95 -16.01 -11.81
CA VAL A 263 6.21 -14.75 -11.63
C VAL A 263 6.80 -13.90 -10.48
N SER A 264 7.64 -14.48 -9.62
CA SER A 264 8.27 -13.80 -8.48
C SER A 264 9.71 -13.38 -8.83
N ASN A 265 9.93 -12.09 -9.12
CA ASN A 265 11.28 -11.51 -9.24
C ASN A 265 12.05 -11.65 -7.93
N ASP A 266 13.30 -12.14 -7.94
CA ASP A 266 14.37 -12.13 -6.90
C ASP A 266 13.99 -12.40 -5.42
N SER A 267 12.72 -12.68 -5.15
CA SER A 267 12.11 -12.73 -3.83
C SER A 267 11.94 -14.19 -3.44
N PRO A 268 12.34 -14.54 -2.22
CA PRO A 268 12.27 -15.93 -1.78
C PRO A 268 10.81 -16.39 -1.64
N VAL A 269 10.61 -17.70 -1.73
CA VAL A 269 9.35 -18.40 -1.44
C VAL A 269 9.37 -18.85 0.02
N LEU A 270 8.25 -18.70 0.71
CA LEU A 270 8.08 -19.20 2.06
C LEU A 270 7.33 -20.53 2.08
N LEU A 271 7.76 -21.37 3.02
CA LEU A 271 7.16 -22.65 3.35
C LEU A 271 6.75 -22.60 4.81
N ASP A 272 5.45 -22.62 5.08
CA ASP A 272 4.90 -22.63 6.43
C ASP A 272 4.18 -23.94 6.68
N ARG A 273 4.35 -24.50 7.88
CA ARG A 273 3.55 -25.66 8.29
C ARG A 273 2.08 -25.28 8.31
N PHE A 274 1.27 -25.97 7.53
CA PHE A 274 -0.17 -25.74 7.51
C PHE A 274 -0.79 -26.25 8.82
N LEU A 275 -1.62 -25.39 9.44
CA LEU A 275 -2.34 -25.71 10.67
C LEU A 275 -3.69 -26.34 10.32
N ASN A 276 -3.77 -27.67 10.40
CA ASN A 276 -5.04 -28.39 10.20
C ASN A 276 -6.01 -28.13 11.34
N ASP A 277 -7.31 -28.13 11.02
CA ASP A 277 -8.42 -28.00 11.98
C ASP A 277 -8.30 -26.78 12.92
N ALA A 278 -7.75 -25.68 12.38
CA ALA A 278 -7.53 -24.44 13.12
C ALA A 278 -8.63 -23.41 12.85
N VAL A 279 -9.05 -22.70 13.90
CA VAL A 279 -9.93 -21.54 13.79
C VAL A 279 -9.09 -20.32 13.43
N GLU A 280 -9.48 -19.58 12.39
CA GLU A 280 -8.84 -18.33 12.01
C GLU A 280 -9.56 -17.13 12.65
N CYS A 281 -8.79 -16.10 13.01
CA CYS A 281 -9.28 -14.92 13.71
C CYS A 281 -8.61 -13.67 13.17
N ASP A 282 -9.36 -12.58 13.09
CA ASP A 282 -8.84 -11.24 12.81
C ASP A 282 -9.00 -10.32 14.03
N VAL A 283 -8.00 -9.46 14.27
CA VAL A 283 -8.03 -8.49 15.36
C VAL A 283 -7.62 -7.12 14.83
N ASP A 284 -8.59 -6.22 14.77
CA ASP A 284 -8.34 -4.81 14.44
C ASP A 284 -8.09 -4.00 15.71
N CYS A 285 -7.02 -3.21 15.71
CA CYS A 285 -6.66 -2.35 16.83
C CYS A 285 -6.00 -1.05 16.38
N LEU A 286 -6.03 -0.07 17.28
CA LEU A 286 -5.35 1.21 17.15
C LEU A 286 -4.37 1.35 18.31
N ARG A 287 -3.19 1.91 18.05
CA ARG A 287 -2.18 2.18 19.06
C ARG A 287 -1.67 3.61 18.91
N ASP A 288 -1.65 4.37 20.01
CA ASP A 288 -1.14 5.74 20.03
C ASP A 288 0.37 5.78 20.32
N ALA A 289 0.93 7.00 20.31
CA ALA A 289 2.34 7.24 20.55
C ALA A 289 2.74 7.00 22.02
N GLU A 290 1.79 7.12 22.94
CA GLU A 290 1.93 6.81 24.36
C GLU A 290 1.95 5.29 24.64
N GLY A 291 1.63 4.49 23.62
CA GLY A 291 1.62 3.03 23.66
C GLY A 291 0.32 2.44 24.20
N GLN A 292 -0.76 3.22 24.29
CA GLN A 292 -2.08 2.71 24.62
C GLN A 292 -2.68 2.04 23.39
N THR A 293 -3.16 0.81 23.57
CA THR A 293 -3.83 0.04 22.51
C THR A 293 -5.34 -0.02 22.77
N LEU A 294 -6.11 0.40 21.77
CA LEU A 294 -7.54 0.19 21.69
C LEU A 294 -7.83 -0.99 20.77
N ILE A 295 -8.46 -2.04 21.30
CA ILE A 295 -8.97 -3.14 20.47
C ILE A 295 -10.30 -2.70 19.87
N GLY A 296 -10.36 -2.59 18.55
CA GLY A 296 -11.59 -2.30 17.81
C GLY A 296 -12.52 -3.50 17.77
N GLY A 297 -11.98 -4.67 17.44
CA GLY A 297 -12.76 -5.91 17.34
C GLY A 297 -11.90 -7.16 17.34
N VAL A 298 -12.47 -8.26 17.82
CA VAL A 298 -11.94 -9.61 17.61
C VAL A 298 -12.99 -10.35 16.81
N MET A 299 -12.62 -10.85 15.65
CA MET A 299 -13.48 -11.57 14.72
C MET A 299 -13.07 -13.04 14.68
N GLU A 300 -14.05 -13.93 14.67
CA GLU A 300 -13.82 -15.37 14.50
C GLU A 300 -14.38 -15.79 13.15
N HIS A 301 -13.57 -16.47 12.33
CA HIS A 301 -14.02 -16.98 11.04
C HIS A 301 -14.93 -18.20 11.21
N ILE A 302 -15.88 -18.35 10.28
CA ILE A 302 -16.74 -19.54 10.20
C ILE A 302 -15.96 -20.68 9.55
N GLU A 303 -15.27 -20.38 8.45
CA GLU A 303 -14.35 -21.28 7.78
C GLU A 303 -13.04 -21.43 8.58
N GLN A 304 -12.43 -22.61 8.47
CA GLN A 304 -11.15 -22.92 9.10
C GLN A 304 -9.98 -22.23 8.40
N ALA A 305 -8.86 -22.09 9.10
CA ALA A 305 -7.62 -21.57 8.55
C ALA A 305 -7.23 -22.34 7.27
N GLY A 306 -6.92 -21.58 6.21
CA GLY A 306 -6.66 -22.11 4.86
C GLY A 306 -7.69 -21.67 3.83
N VAL A 307 -8.87 -21.20 4.26
CA VAL A 307 -9.73 -20.33 3.45
C VAL A 307 -9.31 -18.89 3.71
N HIS A 308 -9.05 -18.11 2.66
CA HIS A 308 -8.55 -16.75 2.81
C HIS A 308 -9.53 -15.87 3.60
N SER A 309 -9.07 -15.05 4.55
CA SER A 309 -9.92 -14.21 5.40
C SER A 309 -10.95 -13.39 4.63
N GLY A 310 -10.53 -12.78 3.51
CA GLY A 310 -11.43 -12.03 2.61
C GLY A 310 -12.53 -12.85 1.91
N ASP A 311 -12.44 -14.18 1.92
CA ASP A 311 -13.46 -15.09 1.38
C ASP A 311 -14.26 -15.80 2.50
N SER A 312 -13.82 -15.68 3.76
CA SER A 312 -14.45 -16.29 4.93
C SER A 312 -15.59 -15.43 5.46
N ALA A 313 -16.66 -16.06 5.93
CA ALA A 313 -17.60 -15.38 6.81
C ALA A 313 -16.97 -15.23 8.20
N CYS A 314 -17.34 -14.18 8.94
CA CYS A 314 -16.86 -13.97 10.30
C CYS A 314 -17.95 -13.51 11.27
N SER A 315 -17.73 -13.75 12.56
CA SER A 315 -18.58 -13.32 13.66
C SER A 315 -17.85 -12.30 14.52
N LEU A 316 -18.52 -11.18 14.81
CA LEU A 316 -18.13 -10.20 15.81
C LEU A 316 -19.32 -10.00 16.77
N PRO A 317 -19.20 -10.38 18.06
CA PRO A 317 -18.04 -11.01 18.70
C PRO A 317 -17.82 -12.48 18.27
N PRO A 318 -16.69 -13.09 18.68
CA PRO A 318 -16.46 -14.53 18.49
C PRO A 318 -17.59 -15.37 19.08
N TYR A 319 -17.96 -16.45 18.41
CA TYR A 319 -19.12 -17.29 18.74
C TYR A 319 -18.73 -18.60 19.44
N SER A 320 -17.51 -19.09 19.25
CA SER A 320 -17.04 -20.36 19.84
C SER A 320 -15.74 -20.23 20.63
N LEU A 321 -14.94 -19.18 20.38
CA LEU A 321 -13.69 -18.96 21.12
C LEU A 321 -13.94 -18.76 22.62
N SER A 322 -13.07 -19.36 23.43
CA SER A 322 -13.10 -19.16 24.88
C SER A 322 -12.71 -17.72 25.24
N ALA A 323 -13.23 -17.21 26.36
CA ALA A 323 -12.87 -15.88 26.85
C ALA A 323 -11.36 -15.73 27.13
N GLU A 324 -10.70 -16.82 27.54
CA GLU A 324 -9.25 -16.86 27.74
C GLU A 324 -8.50 -16.68 26.43
N THR A 325 -8.91 -17.38 25.37
CA THR A 325 -8.33 -17.24 24.02
C THR A 325 -8.51 -15.82 23.49
N VAL A 326 -9.70 -15.23 23.65
CA VAL A 326 -9.96 -13.84 23.24
C VAL A 326 -9.09 -12.86 24.03
N ALA A 327 -8.89 -13.07 25.33
CA ALA A 327 -8.01 -12.24 26.14
C ALA A 327 -6.54 -12.35 25.69
N GLU A 328 -6.09 -13.55 25.34
CA GLU A 328 -4.75 -13.79 24.84
C GLU A 328 -4.52 -13.13 23.47
N LEU A 329 -5.47 -13.22 22.54
CA LEU A 329 -5.42 -12.51 21.26
C LEU A 329 -5.24 -11.00 21.47
N LYS A 330 -6.04 -10.40 22.35
CA LYS A 330 -5.94 -8.98 22.69
C LYS A 330 -4.59 -8.61 23.30
N ARG A 331 -4.04 -9.46 24.17
CA ARG A 331 -2.71 -9.26 24.77
C ARG A 331 -1.62 -9.28 23.71
N GLN A 332 -1.66 -10.24 22.78
CA GLN A 332 -0.68 -10.35 21.71
C GLN A 332 -0.76 -9.15 20.75
N SER A 333 -1.97 -8.74 20.35
CA SER A 333 -2.16 -7.55 19.50
C SER A 333 -1.65 -6.26 20.14
N ALA A 334 -1.74 -6.11 21.47
CA ALA A 334 -1.19 -4.95 22.17
C ALA A 334 0.34 -5.01 22.36
N ALA A 335 0.95 -6.20 22.30
CA ALA A 335 2.39 -6.37 22.45
C ALA A 335 3.15 -6.07 21.15
N MET A 336 2.52 -6.37 20.01
CA MET A 336 3.01 -6.00 18.67
C MET A 336 2.95 -4.48 18.45
#